data_AF-A0A0F7ZPN5-F1
#
_entry.id   AF-A0A0F7ZPN5-F1
#
_cell.length_a   1.000
_cell.length_b   1.000
_cell.length_c   1.000
_cell.angle_alpha   90.00
_cell.angle_beta   90.00
_cell.angle_gamma   90.00
#
_symmetry.space_group_name_H-M   'P 1'
#
loop_
_entity.id
_entity.type
_entity.pdbx_description
1 polymer ?
#
loop_
_entity_poly.entity_id
_entity_poly.type
_entity_poly.pdbx_seq_one_letter_code
_entity_poly.pdbx_strand_id
1 'polypeptide(L)'
;MPAIWLRLEPTQSSIQPIENSLFFGTAFLSFMAVAYVPSFLEDRFQYEKEYRNGLYGAGAFITSNVLIGIPYLLIFSFTFAAPVYWLTNLRPTTSAFFTFVLWIFFNLLASESQVVLAAALFSNFVVTIAVFSLISGLWMCVSGFMVPLTALNVFYKYVFFHWNFQKYVFESLLVNELSEREYSCGSGCQCMYISPSASQCRVTGKAVLAQQGFPTEQNAKSIGIIVAIIVGYRLVAYAVLKASK
;
A
#
# COMPACT_ATOMS: atom_id res chain seq x y z
N MET A 1 -7.97 13.44 8.05
CA MET A 1 -7.04 12.33 8.33
C MET A 1 -5.73 12.80 8.97
N PRO A 2 -4.88 13.64 8.35
CA PRO A 2 -3.58 14.00 8.96
C PRO A 2 -3.69 14.89 10.22
N ALA A 3 -4.82 15.58 10.40
CA ALA A 3 -5.09 16.38 11.60
C ALA A 3 -5.30 15.56 12.90
N ILE A 4 -5.47 14.23 12.81
CA ILE A 4 -5.61 13.37 14.00
C ILE A 4 -4.24 13.08 14.62
N TRP A 5 -3.20 13.01 13.79
CA TRP A 5 -1.82 12.71 14.18
C TRP A 5 -0.95 13.96 14.03
N LEU A 6 -1.32 15.05 14.69
CA LEU A 6 -0.60 16.31 14.58
C LEU A 6 0.70 16.29 15.38
N ARG A 7 1.82 16.52 14.68
CA ARG A 7 3.15 16.77 15.24
C ARG A 7 3.55 15.80 16.34
N LEU A 8 3.76 14.54 15.95
CA LEU A 8 4.22 13.53 16.88
C LEU A 8 5.65 13.83 17.36
N GLU A 9 5.82 13.86 18.68
CA GLU A 9 7.11 13.98 19.33
C GLU A 9 7.92 12.68 19.19
N PRO A 10 9.26 12.72 19.17
CA PRO A 10 10.10 11.52 19.09
C PRO A 10 10.17 10.79 20.45
N THR A 11 9.03 10.40 21.01
CA THR A 11 8.88 9.66 22.26
C THR A 11 8.36 8.26 21.99
N GLN A 12 8.69 7.28 22.84
CA GLN A 12 8.23 5.89 22.65
C GLN A 12 6.69 5.73 22.56
N SER A 13 5.92 6.63 23.20
CA SER A 13 4.46 6.66 23.12
C SER A 13 3.93 7.06 21.74
N SER A 14 4.76 7.71 20.92
CA SER A 14 4.41 8.17 19.57
C SER A 14 4.65 7.12 18.50
N ILE A 15 5.34 6.01 18.81
CA ILE A 15 5.59 4.91 17.87
C ILE A 15 4.27 4.32 17.35
N GLN A 16 3.39 3.86 18.26
CA GLN A 16 2.12 3.25 17.87
C GLN A 16 1.19 4.21 17.09
N PRO A 17 1.04 5.50 17.46
CA PRO A 17 0.33 6.46 16.63
C PRO A 17 0.93 6.67 15.23
N ILE A 18 2.26 6.65 15.08
CA ILE A 18 2.92 6.73 13.75
C ILE A 18 2.55 5.50 12.92
N GLU A 19 2.67 4.29 13.49
CA GLU A 19 2.28 3.04 12.82
C GLU A 19 0.80 3.06 12.39
N ASN A 20 -0.10 3.49 13.29
CA ASN A 20 -1.52 3.66 13.00
C ASN A 20 -1.76 4.63 11.84
N SER A 21 -1.04 5.75 11.80
CA SER A 21 -1.18 6.77 10.75
C SER A 21 -0.75 6.23 9.39
N LEU A 22 0.38 5.52 9.35
CA LEU A 22 0.90 4.89 8.13
C LEU A 22 -0.05 3.79 7.62
N PHE A 23 -0.52 2.93 8.52
CA PHE A 23 -1.44 1.85 8.20
C PHE A 23 -2.77 2.38 7.68
N PHE A 24 -3.38 3.31 8.41
CA PHE A 24 -4.65 3.89 8.01
C PHE A 24 -4.51 4.63 6.67
N GLY A 25 -3.35 5.27 6.41
CA GLY A 25 -3.12 6.00 5.16
C GLY A 25 -3.08 5.11 3.93
N THR A 26 -2.30 4.05 3.99
CA THR A 26 -2.20 3.10 2.87
C THR A 26 -3.49 2.29 2.68
N ALA A 27 -4.11 1.84 3.78
CA ALA A 27 -5.36 1.08 3.72
C ALA A 27 -6.51 1.93 3.18
N PHE A 28 -6.64 3.18 3.65
CA PHE A 28 -7.68 4.10 3.17
C PHE A 28 -7.53 4.41 1.68
N LEU A 29 -6.32 4.74 1.21
CA LEU A 29 -6.07 4.98 -0.21
C LEU A 29 -6.40 3.77 -1.07
N SER A 30 -6.02 2.57 -0.61
CA SER A 30 -6.30 1.33 -1.33
C SER A 30 -7.79 1.01 -1.40
N PHE A 31 -8.54 1.33 -0.33
CA PHE A 31 -9.97 1.10 -0.30
C PHE A 31 -10.74 2.09 -1.18
N MET A 32 -10.31 3.35 -1.19
CA MET A 32 -10.91 4.43 -1.98
C MET A 32 -10.75 4.24 -3.49
N ALA A 33 -9.83 3.39 -3.95
CA ALA A 33 -9.72 3.05 -5.37
C ALA A 33 -11.00 2.42 -5.95
N VAL A 34 -11.93 1.94 -5.11
CA VAL A 34 -13.27 1.51 -5.56
C VAL A 34 -14.01 2.60 -6.37
N ALA A 35 -13.72 3.88 -6.11
CA ALA A 35 -14.29 5.00 -6.86
C ALA A 35 -13.88 5.02 -8.36
N TYR A 36 -12.83 4.27 -8.73
CA TYR A 36 -12.36 4.13 -10.11
C TYR A 36 -13.16 3.09 -10.91
N VAL A 37 -13.85 2.14 -10.24
CA VAL A 37 -14.64 1.08 -10.87
C VAL A 37 -15.62 1.58 -11.95
N PRO A 38 -16.47 2.61 -11.72
CA PRO A 38 -17.46 3.01 -12.71
C PRO A 38 -16.80 3.58 -13.98
N SER A 39 -15.75 4.38 -13.82
CA SER A 39 -15.00 4.96 -14.95
C SER A 39 -14.37 3.86 -15.81
N PHE A 40 -13.77 2.86 -15.18
CA PHE A 40 -13.16 1.75 -15.94
C PHE A 40 -14.20 0.89 -16.66
N LEU A 41 -15.39 0.67 -16.04
CA LEU A 41 -16.47 -0.07 -16.70
C LEU A 41 -17.02 0.69 -17.91
N GLU A 42 -17.12 2.02 -17.83
CA GLU A 42 -17.51 2.87 -18.96
C GLU A 42 -16.52 2.74 -20.13
N ASP A 43 -15.22 2.87 -19.85
CA ASP A 43 -14.14 2.68 -20.84
C ASP A 43 -14.19 1.27 -21.47
N ARG A 44 -14.46 0.25 -20.65
CA ARG A 44 -14.62 -1.13 -21.12
C ARG A 44 -15.81 -1.27 -22.09
N PHE A 45 -16.96 -0.66 -21.80
CA PHE A 45 -18.12 -0.73 -22.70
C PHE A 45 -17.83 -0.07 -24.05
N GLN A 46 -17.07 1.02 -24.05
CA GLN A 46 -16.63 1.67 -25.30
C GLN A 46 -15.65 0.78 -26.07
N TYR A 47 -14.67 0.19 -25.37
CA TYR A 47 -13.74 -0.78 -25.95
C TYR A 47 -14.44 -1.98 -26.58
N GLU A 48 -15.47 -2.55 -25.94
CA GLU A 48 -16.20 -3.70 -26.48
C GLU A 48 -16.89 -3.36 -27.82
N LYS A 49 -17.38 -2.13 -27.99
CA LYS A 49 -17.95 -1.64 -29.26
C LYS A 49 -16.85 -1.48 -30.33
N GLU A 50 -15.75 -0.83 -29.98
CA GLU A 50 -14.66 -0.52 -30.91
C GLU A 50 -13.90 -1.78 -31.35
N TYR A 51 -13.77 -2.77 -30.47
CA TYR A 51 -13.19 -4.07 -30.78
C TYR A 51 -14.04 -4.85 -31.79
N ARG A 52 -15.38 -4.82 -31.65
CA ARG A 52 -16.28 -5.49 -32.62
C ARG A 52 -16.18 -4.88 -34.02
N ASN A 53 -15.79 -3.61 -34.11
CA ASN A 53 -15.49 -2.92 -35.36
C ASN A 53 -14.05 -3.16 -35.86
N GLY A 54 -13.23 -3.93 -35.13
CA GLY A 54 -11.85 -4.27 -35.53
C GLY A 54 -10.82 -3.14 -35.36
N LEU A 55 -11.10 -2.12 -34.54
CA LEU A 55 -10.25 -0.92 -34.43
C LEU A 55 -8.95 -1.16 -33.63
N TYR A 56 -9.04 -1.79 -32.46
CA TYR A 56 -7.87 -2.14 -31.63
C TYR A 56 -8.16 -3.30 -30.68
N GLY A 57 -7.09 -3.98 -30.22
CA GLY A 57 -7.17 -5.15 -29.35
C GLY A 57 -7.03 -4.85 -27.84
N ALA A 58 -7.23 -5.88 -27.02
CA ALA A 58 -7.12 -5.79 -25.54
C ALA A 58 -5.75 -5.27 -25.05
N GLY A 59 -4.69 -5.51 -25.82
CA GLY A 59 -3.34 -5.07 -25.46
C GLY A 59 -3.23 -3.56 -25.48
N ALA A 60 -3.65 -2.94 -26.59
CA ALA A 60 -3.66 -1.49 -26.74
C ALA A 60 -4.54 -0.80 -25.67
N PHE A 61 -5.69 -1.40 -25.32
CA PHE A 61 -6.55 -0.90 -24.25
C PHE A 61 -5.82 -0.84 -22.90
N ILE A 62 -5.24 -1.96 -22.46
CA ILE A 62 -4.58 -2.06 -21.15
C ILE A 62 -3.29 -1.23 -21.10
N THR A 63 -2.50 -1.21 -22.17
CA THR A 63 -1.28 -0.39 -22.22
C THR A 63 -1.58 1.10 -22.18
N SER A 64 -2.59 1.57 -22.91
CA SER A 64 -3.01 2.97 -22.89
C SER A 64 -3.52 3.37 -21.52
N ASN A 65 -4.32 2.50 -20.88
CA ASN A 65 -4.81 2.73 -19.52
C ASN A 65 -3.66 2.91 -18.52
N VAL A 66 -2.64 2.05 -18.56
CA VAL A 66 -1.46 2.16 -17.67
C VAL A 66 -0.64 3.42 -17.96
N LEU A 67 -0.37 3.72 -19.24
CA LEU A 67 0.43 4.89 -19.63
C LEU A 67 -0.23 6.20 -19.22
N ILE A 68 -1.56 6.29 -19.33
CA ILE A 68 -2.32 7.46 -18.90
C ILE A 68 -2.41 7.50 -17.37
N GLY A 69 -2.62 6.35 -16.71
CA GLY A 69 -2.77 6.28 -15.25
C GLY A 69 -1.52 6.71 -14.48
N ILE A 70 -0.32 6.34 -14.93
CA ILE A 70 0.96 6.63 -14.22
C ILE A 70 1.13 8.10 -13.83
N PRO A 71 1.05 9.09 -14.74
CA PRO A 71 1.23 10.50 -14.38
C PRO A 71 0.15 11.00 -13.41
N TYR A 72 -1.11 10.58 -13.58
CA TYR A 72 -2.19 10.97 -12.67
C TYR A 72 -1.98 10.41 -11.26
N LEU A 73 -1.63 9.12 -11.15
CA LEU A 73 -1.34 8.48 -9.86
C LEU A 73 -0.11 9.08 -9.19
N LEU A 74 0.90 9.50 -9.96
CA LEU A 74 2.07 10.18 -9.42
C LEU A 74 1.68 11.53 -8.80
N ILE A 75 0.91 12.36 -9.50
CA ILE A 75 0.43 13.65 -8.98
C ILE A 75 -0.43 13.44 -7.73
N PHE A 76 -1.32 12.45 -7.76
CA PHE A 76 -2.17 12.11 -6.62
C PHE A 76 -1.35 11.66 -5.40
N SER A 77 -0.32 10.84 -5.62
CA SER A 77 0.59 10.39 -4.56
C SER A 77 1.32 11.56 -3.88
N PHE A 78 1.82 12.53 -4.66
CA PHE A 78 2.45 13.74 -4.12
C PHE A 78 1.46 14.60 -3.32
N THR A 79 0.26 14.78 -3.87
CA THR A 79 -0.79 15.60 -3.26
C THR A 79 -1.25 15.02 -1.92
N PHE A 80 -1.32 13.69 -1.81
CA PHE A 80 -1.63 13.02 -0.54
C PHE A 80 -0.45 13.02 0.42
N ALA A 81 0.75 12.70 -0.08
CA ALA A 81 1.94 12.55 0.75
C ALA A 81 2.40 13.87 1.38
N ALA A 82 2.36 14.98 0.65
CA ALA A 82 2.81 16.27 1.15
C ALA A 82 2.14 16.67 2.49
N PRO A 83 0.80 16.80 2.60
CA PRO A 83 0.18 17.19 3.86
C PRO A 83 0.38 16.15 4.95
N VAL A 84 0.30 14.85 4.64
CA VAL A 84 0.45 13.79 5.64
C VAL A 84 1.86 13.81 6.25
N TYR A 85 2.89 13.92 5.42
CA TYR A 85 4.27 13.88 5.87
C TYR A 85 4.61 15.04 6.82
N TRP A 86 4.22 16.26 6.42
CA TRP A 86 4.52 17.46 7.19
C TRP A 86 3.65 17.62 8.43
N LEU A 87 2.38 17.20 8.40
CA LEU A 87 1.48 17.30 9.56
C LEU A 87 1.79 16.26 10.63
N THR A 88 2.22 15.05 10.23
CA THR A 88 2.57 13.96 11.16
C THR A 88 3.96 14.14 11.78
N ASN A 89 4.78 15.05 11.25
CA ASN A 89 6.17 15.24 11.69
C ASN A 89 7.00 13.95 11.54
N LEU A 90 6.86 13.34 10.35
CA LEU A 90 7.69 12.24 9.89
C LEU A 90 9.14 12.74 9.69
N ARG A 91 10.07 11.81 9.49
CA ARG A 91 11.52 12.11 9.42
C ARG A 91 11.83 13.28 8.47
N PRO A 92 12.47 14.38 8.90
CA PRO A 92 12.67 15.58 8.06
C PRO A 92 13.85 15.43 7.07
N THR A 93 13.92 14.32 6.33
CA THR A 93 14.97 14.05 5.35
C THR A 93 14.36 13.93 3.95
N THR A 94 14.98 14.59 2.97
CA THR A 94 14.52 14.60 1.57
C THR A 94 14.40 13.20 0.97
N SER A 95 15.36 12.31 1.24
CA SER A 95 15.32 10.91 0.77
C SER A 95 14.10 10.16 1.33
N ALA A 96 13.84 10.30 2.65
CA ALA A 96 12.72 9.64 3.31
C ALA A 96 11.36 10.13 2.78
N PHE A 97 11.24 11.41 2.41
CA PHE A 97 10.04 11.95 1.78
C PHE A 97 9.80 11.34 0.39
N PHE A 98 10.81 11.30 -0.48
CA PHE A 98 10.65 10.71 -1.82
C PHE A 98 10.39 9.21 -1.76
N THR A 99 11.03 8.49 -0.83
CA THR A 99 10.73 7.06 -0.59
C THR A 99 9.29 6.88 -0.11
N PHE A 100 8.79 7.75 0.76
CA PHE A 100 7.39 7.74 1.18
C PHE A 100 6.44 7.94 0.00
N VAL A 101 6.67 8.96 -0.83
CA VAL A 101 5.86 9.24 -2.04
C VAL A 101 5.87 8.03 -2.98
N LEU A 102 7.05 7.43 -3.22
CA LEU A 102 7.20 6.26 -4.09
C LEU A 102 6.36 5.07 -3.61
N TRP A 103 6.35 4.78 -2.31
CA TRP A 103 5.53 3.70 -1.76
C TRP A 103 4.03 3.98 -1.82
N ILE A 104 3.62 5.23 -1.61
CA ILE A 104 2.23 5.65 -1.83
C ILE A 104 1.84 5.49 -3.30
N PHE A 105 2.73 5.84 -4.22
CA PHE A 105 2.52 5.63 -5.66
C PHE A 105 2.35 4.14 -5.99
N PHE A 106 3.23 3.26 -5.51
CA PHE A 106 3.08 1.82 -5.73
C PHE A 106 1.80 1.25 -5.12
N ASN A 107 1.39 1.75 -3.95
CA ASN A 107 0.12 1.37 -3.32
C ASN A 107 -1.08 1.71 -4.21
N LEU A 108 -1.11 2.93 -4.75
CA LEU A 108 -2.15 3.40 -5.65
C LEU A 108 -2.17 2.60 -6.95
N LEU A 109 -1.01 2.35 -7.56
CA LEU A 109 -0.88 1.60 -8.81
C LEU A 109 -1.30 0.12 -8.64
N ALA A 110 -0.95 -0.50 -7.51
CA ALA A 110 -1.38 -1.86 -7.19
C ALA A 110 -2.90 -1.93 -6.94
N SER A 111 -3.44 -0.97 -6.21
CA SER A 111 -4.87 -0.90 -5.93
C SER A 111 -5.70 -0.65 -7.20
N GLU A 112 -5.27 0.27 -8.08
CA GLU A 112 -5.87 0.49 -9.39
C GLU A 112 -5.82 -0.79 -10.24
N SER A 113 -4.69 -1.51 -10.24
CA SER A 113 -4.56 -2.77 -10.98
C SER A 113 -5.50 -3.86 -10.45
N GLN A 114 -5.76 -3.89 -9.14
CA GLN A 114 -6.76 -4.78 -8.54
C GLN A 114 -8.18 -4.39 -9.00
N VAL A 115 -8.50 -3.10 -9.07
CA VAL A 115 -9.79 -2.61 -9.61
C VAL A 115 -9.98 -3.06 -11.05
N VAL A 116 -8.96 -2.87 -11.90
CA VAL A 116 -8.98 -3.28 -13.30
C VAL A 116 -9.19 -4.79 -13.44
N LEU A 117 -8.53 -5.61 -12.62
CA LEU A 117 -8.75 -7.05 -12.62
C LEU A 117 -10.19 -7.42 -12.21
N ALA A 118 -10.71 -6.81 -11.14
CA ALA A 118 -12.08 -7.08 -10.69
C ALA A 118 -13.11 -6.68 -11.76
N ALA A 119 -12.95 -5.52 -12.37
CA ALA A 119 -13.85 -5.03 -13.43
C ALA A 119 -13.67 -5.77 -14.77
N ALA A 120 -12.51 -6.40 -15.00
CA ALA A 120 -12.32 -7.31 -16.13
C ALA A 120 -13.08 -8.63 -15.92
N LEU A 121 -13.08 -9.17 -14.69
CA LEU A 121 -13.78 -10.40 -14.33
C LEU A 121 -15.30 -10.23 -14.27
N PHE A 122 -15.78 -9.12 -13.72
CA PHE A 122 -17.19 -8.87 -13.51
C PHE A 122 -17.65 -7.69 -14.37
N SER A 123 -18.55 -7.92 -15.33
CA SER A 123 -19.13 -6.84 -16.13
C SER A 123 -20.27 -6.08 -15.43
N ASN A 124 -20.55 -6.41 -14.15
CA ASN A 124 -21.59 -5.78 -13.35
C ASN A 124 -20.96 -4.86 -12.29
N PHE A 125 -21.38 -3.59 -12.28
CA PHE A 125 -20.90 -2.57 -11.35
C PHE A 125 -21.04 -3.00 -9.88
N VAL A 126 -22.22 -3.44 -9.46
CA VAL A 126 -22.54 -3.80 -8.07
C VAL A 126 -21.70 -5.00 -7.60
N VAL A 127 -21.55 -6.01 -8.46
CA VAL A 127 -20.72 -7.19 -8.15
C VAL A 127 -19.26 -6.80 -8.05
N THR A 128 -18.77 -5.96 -8.97
CA THR A 128 -17.36 -5.52 -8.99
C THR A 128 -16.99 -4.77 -7.72
N ILE A 129 -17.79 -3.78 -7.31
CA ILE A 129 -17.52 -3.01 -6.08
C ILE A 129 -17.59 -3.89 -4.84
N ALA A 130 -18.52 -4.85 -4.78
CA ALA A 130 -18.67 -5.76 -3.66
C ALA A 130 -17.46 -6.68 -3.52
N VAL A 131 -17.06 -7.34 -4.62
CA VAL A 131 -15.90 -8.23 -4.64
C VAL A 131 -14.61 -7.48 -4.36
N PHE A 132 -14.41 -6.31 -4.97
CA PHE A 132 -13.26 -5.46 -4.71
C PHE A 132 -13.17 -5.08 -3.22
N SER A 133 -14.27 -4.62 -2.63
CA SER A 133 -14.31 -4.20 -1.23
C SER A 133 -14.04 -5.35 -0.27
N LEU A 134 -14.59 -6.54 -0.55
CA LEU A 134 -14.34 -7.75 0.25
C LEU A 134 -12.87 -8.18 0.20
N ILE A 135 -12.26 -8.20 -1.00
CA ILE A 135 -10.84 -8.56 -1.17
C ILE A 135 -9.94 -7.52 -0.49
N SER A 136 -10.19 -6.23 -0.71
CA SER A 136 -9.43 -5.14 -0.09
C SER A 136 -9.56 -5.14 1.44
N GLY A 137 -10.74 -5.45 1.97
CA GLY A 137 -10.95 -5.62 3.41
C GLY A 137 -10.18 -6.81 3.98
N LEU A 138 -10.16 -7.94 3.26
CA LEU A 138 -9.35 -9.10 3.64
C LEU A 138 -7.85 -8.78 3.62
N TRP A 139 -7.38 -8.02 2.62
CA TRP A 139 -5.99 -7.54 2.58
C TRP A 139 -5.61 -6.65 3.75
N MET A 140 -6.53 -5.79 4.19
CA MET A 140 -6.33 -4.97 5.37
C MET A 140 -6.11 -5.83 6.63
N CYS A 141 -6.91 -6.88 6.81
CA CYS A 141 -6.77 -7.81 7.96
C CYS A 141 -5.48 -8.62 7.93
N VAL A 142 -5.04 -9.05 6.74
CA VAL A 142 -3.88 -9.95 6.54
C VAL A 142 -2.57 -9.17 6.30
N SER A 143 -2.61 -7.84 6.36
CA SER A 143 -1.44 -6.96 6.14
C SER A 143 -0.31 -7.10 7.16
N GLY A 144 -0.55 -7.80 8.28
CA GLY A 144 0.41 -8.00 9.38
C GLY A 144 0.34 -6.95 10.48
N PHE A 145 -0.44 -5.87 10.29
CA PHE A 145 -0.67 -4.85 11.32
C PHE A 145 -1.81 -5.22 12.27
N MET A 146 -3.00 -5.54 11.74
CA MET A 146 -4.17 -5.88 12.57
C MET A 146 -4.03 -7.25 13.25
N VAL A 147 -3.45 -8.22 12.54
CA VAL A 147 -3.17 -9.55 13.07
C VAL A 147 -1.68 -9.85 12.86
N PRO A 148 -0.92 -10.13 13.94
CA PRO A 148 0.49 -10.44 13.79
C PRO A 148 0.68 -11.77 13.05
N LEU A 149 1.75 -11.84 12.28
CA LEU A 149 2.18 -13.00 11.49
C LEU A 149 2.21 -14.33 12.26
N THR A 150 2.53 -14.27 13.55
CA THR A 150 2.64 -15.43 14.45
C THR A 150 1.28 -16.00 14.85
N ALA A 151 0.23 -15.19 14.82
CA ALA A 151 -1.14 -15.59 15.15
C ALA A 151 -1.94 -16.03 13.90
N LEU A 152 -1.40 -15.87 12.69
CA LEU A 152 -2.10 -16.19 11.46
C LEU A 152 -2.12 -17.70 11.19
N ASN A 153 -3.30 -18.24 10.86
CA ASN A 153 -3.44 -19.64 10.46
C ASN A 153 -2.64 -19.92 9.17
N VAL A 154 -2.13 -21.14 9.03
CA VAL A 154 -1.22 -21.58 7.95
C VAL A 154 -1.78 -21.26 6.56
N PHE A 155 -3.08 -21.42 6.37
CA PHE A 155 -3.77 -21.09 5.12
C PHE A 155 -3.64 -19.60 4.75
N TYR A 156 -3.97 -18.69 5.66
CA TYR A 156 -3.85 -17.25 5.43
C TYR A 156 -2.39 -16.79 5.30
N LYS A 157 -1.48 -17.49 5.97
CA LYS A 157 -0.04 -17.19 5.90
C LYS A 157 0.58 -17.53 4.55
N TYR A 158 0.22 -18.64 3.91
CA TYR A 158 0.83 -19.00 2.63
C TYR A 158 0.07 -18.44 1.43
N VAL A 159 -1.26 -18.41 1.48
CA VAL A 159 -2.08 -18.01 0.32
C VAL A 159 -2.26 -16.50 0.26
N PHE A 160 -2.55 -15.87 1.40
CA PHE A 160 -2.96 -14.46 1.43
C PHE A 160 -1.78 -13.54 1.75
N PHE A 161 -0.97 -13.86 2.75
CA PHE A 161 0.09 -12.96 3.22
C PHE A 161 1.17 -12.65 2.15
N HIS A 162 1.54 -13.61 1.31
CA HIS A 162 2.58 -13.39 0.29
C HIS A 162 2.11 -12.56 -0.92
N TRP A 163 0.82 -12.61 -1.23
CA TRP A 163 0.20 -11.92 -2.38
C TRP A 163 -0.34 -10.53 -2.04
N ASN A 164 -0.35 -10.19 -0.76
CA ASN A 164 -0.89 -8.92 -0.29
C ASN A 164 0.09 -7.76 -0.56
N PHE A 165 -0.22 -6.90 -1.52
CA PHE A 165 0.61 -5.72 -1.81
C PHE A 165 0.61 -4.71 -0.64
N GLN A 166 -0.49 -4.57 0.11
CA GLN A 166 -0.59 -3.59 1.21
C GLN A 166 0.42 -3.88 2.31
N LYS A 167 0.70 -5.17 2.55
CA LYS A 167 1.74 -5.62 3.48
C LYS A 167 3.11 -5.04 3.10
N TYR A 168 3.55 -5.23 1.85
CA TYR A 168 4.87 -4.76 1.41
C TYR A 168 4.99 -3.25 1.44
N VAL A 169 3.92 -2.52 1.09
CA VAL A 169 3.88 -1.06 1.21
C VAL A 169 4.02 -0.64 2.66
N PHE A 170 3.19 -1.19 3.55
CA PHE A 170 3.16 -0.83 4.95
C PHE A 170 4.50 -1.12 5.65
N GLU A 171 5.03 -2.33 5.47
CA GLU A 171 6.33 -2.75 5.99
C GLU A 171 7.45 -1.81 5.52
N SER A 172 7.45 -1.43 4.25
CA SER A 172 8.50 -0.56 3.70
C SER A 172 8.37 0.89 4.18
N LEU A 173 7.14 1.38 4.38
CA LEU A 173 6.90 2.69 5.00
C LEU A 173 7.35 2.71 6.47
N LEU A 174 7.08 1.64 7.22
CA LEU A 174 7.58 1.48 8.58
C LEU A 174 9.09 1.47 8.63
N VAL A 175 9.74 0.68 7.76
CA VAL A 175 11.20 0.65 7.66
C VAL A 175 11.76 2.03 7.32
N ASN A 176 11.16 2.76 6.38
CA ASN A 176 11.59 4.10 6.00
C ASN A 176 11.55 5.10 7.17
N GLU A 177 10.53 5.03 8.03
CA GLU A 177 10.35 5.96 9.15
C GLU A 177 11.15 5.55 10.40
N LEU A 178 11.15 4.26 10.76
CA LEU A 178 11.70 3.76 12.02
C LEU A 178 13.20 3.41 11.92
N SER A 179 13.74 3.09 10.74
CA SER A 179 15.11 2.55 10.62
C SER A 179 16.22 3.50 11.10
N GLU A 180 16.03 4.81 10.94
CA GLU A 180 17.05 5.83 11.27
C GLU A 180 16.58 6.80 12.38
N ARG A 181 15.45 6.51 13.03
CA ARG A 181 14.88 7.35 14.10
C ARG A 181 15.14 6.73 15.47
N GLU A 182 15.53 7.59 16.41
CA GLU A 182 15.63 7.26 17.83
C GLU A 182 14.45 7.89 18.59
N TYR A 183 13.89 7.14 19.54
CA TYR A 183 12.78 7.58 20.37
C TYR A 183 13.23 7.64 21.83
N SER A 184 12.84 8.70 22.55
CA SER A 184 13.12 8.82 23.98
C SER A 184 12.17 7.95 24.81
N CYS A 185 12.69 7.28 25.84
CA CYS A 185 11.89 6.52 26.82
C CYS A 185 11.26 7.43 27.91
N GLY A 186 11.48 8.74 27.84
CA GLY A 186 10.99 9.71 28.82
C GLY A 186 11.85 9.80 30.08
N SER A 187 11.42 10.62 31.04
CA SER A 187 12.17 10.97 32.27
C SER A 187 12.44 9.79 33.21
N GLY A 188 11.66 8.70 33.12
CA GLY A 188 11.81 7.51 33.96
C GLY A 188 12.71 6.42 33.39
N CYS A 189 13.26 6.59 32.18
CA CYS A 189 14.11 5.59 31.50
C CYS A 189 13.52 4.17 31.39
N GLN A 190 12.19 4.03 31.48
CA GLN A 190 11.50 2.77 31.31
C GLN A 190 11.12 2.61 29.83
N CYS A 191 11.88 1.81 29.10
CA CYS A 191 11.63 1.54 27.69
C CYS A 191 10.66 0.35 27.53
N MET A 192 9.59 0.52 26.75
CA MET A 192 8.64 -0.55 26.43
C MET A 192 9.24 -1.59 25.46
N TYR A 193 10.21 -1.18 24.65
CA TYR A 193 10.88 -2.02 23.65
C TYR A 193 12.31 -2.32 24.07
N ILE A 194 12.74 -3.55 23.84
CA ILE A 194 14.10 -3.99 24.16
C ILE A 194 15.03 -3.46 23.08
N SER A 195 15.94 -2.55 23.44
CA SER A 195 16.93 -2.00 22.50
C SER A 195 18.32 -1.90 23.14
N PRO A 196 19.40 -2.00 22.37
CA PRO A 196 20.77 -1.87 22.89
C PRO A 196 21.05 -0.49 23.49
N SER A 197 20.29 0.53 23.07
CA SER A 197 20.39 1.91 23.58
C SER A 197 19.50 2.18 24.80
N ALA A 198 18.87 1.15 25.38
CA ALA A 198 18.00 1.29 26.55
C ALA A 198 18.73 1.89 27.77
N SER A 199 20.04 1.66 27.90
CA SER A 199 20.88 2.26 28.94
C SER A 199 21.00 3.79 28.83
N GLN A 200 20.77 4.35 27.64
CA GLN A 200 20.76 5.79 27.37
C GLN A 200 19.35 6.37 27.35
N CYS A 201 18.35 5.60 27.81
CA CYS A 201 16.93 5.97 27.82
C CYS A 201 16.40 6.28 26.41
N ARG A 202 16.92 5.58 25.40
CA ARG A 202 16.53 5.69 23.99
C ARG A 202 16.19 4.33 23.41
N VAL A 203 15.22 4.32 22.49
CA VAL A 203 14.86 3.17 21.67
C VAL A 203 15.23 3.46 20.22
N THR A 204 16.10 2.64 19.66
CA THR A 204 16.38 2.66 18.22
C THR A 204 15.21 2.01 17.47
N GLY A 205 14.65 2.65 16.45
CA GLY A 205 13.53 2.07 15.70
C GLY A 205 13.87 0.77 14.96
N LYS A 206 15.15 0.49 14.67
CA LYS A 206 15.61 -0.85 14.21
C LYS A 206 15.27 -1.97 15.19
N ALA A 207 15.35 -1.70 16.50
CA ALA A 207 15.01 -2.69 17.52
C ALA A 207 13.51 -2.94 17.57
N VAL A 208 12.70 -1.89 17.38
CA VAL A 208 11.24 -1.98 17.27
C VAL A 208 10.85 -2.84 16.06
N LEU A 209 11.43 -2.55 14.89
CA LEU A 209 11.21 -3.32 13.66
C LEU A 209 11.61 -4.80 13.83
N ALA A 210 12.74 -5.08 14.48
CA ALA A 210 13.20 -6.44 14.74
C ALA A 210 12.23 -7.20 15.68
N GLN A 211 11.71 -6.54 16.71
CA GLN A 211 10.75 -7.12 17.65
C GLN A 211 9.39 -7.39 17.00
N GLN A 212 9.00 -6.58 16.02
CA GLN A 212 7.79 -6.77 15.22
C GLN A 212 7.96 -7.76 14.06
N GLY A 213 9.20 -8.19 13.77
CA GLY A 213 9.51 -9.15 12.71
C GLY A 213 9.58 -8.55 11.31
N PHE A 214 9.79 -7.23 11.18
CA PHE A 214 9.92 -6.55 9.89
C PHE A 214 11.41 -6.40 9.49
N PRO A 215 11.89 -7.14 8.47
CA PRO A 215 13.29 -7.06 8.02
C PRO A 215 13.66 -5.71 7.38
N THR A 216 14.68 -5.04 7.93
CA THR A 216 15.13 -3.71 7.49
C THR A 216 15.86 -3.70 6.13
N GLU A 217 16.41 -4.83 5.67
CA GLU A 217 17.26 -4.90 4.45
C GLU A 217 16.53 -5.29 3.15
N GLN A 218 15.20 -5.36 3.15
CA GLN A 218 14.46 -5.94 2.01
C GLN A 218 13.81 -4.93 1.06
N ASN A 219 14.04 -3.63 1.22
CA ASN A 219 13.35 -2.60 0.42
C ASN A 219 13.42 -2.83 -1.10
N ALA A 220 14.59 -3.20 -1.65
CA ALA A 220 14.73 -3.50 -3.08
C ALA A 220 13.96 -4.77 -3.51
N LYS A 221 13.92 -5.79 -2.64
CA LYS A 221 13.13 -7.01 -2.88
C LYS A 221 11.64 -6.72 -2.84
N SER A 222 11.18 -5.89 -1.88
CA SER A 222 9.78 -5.45 -1.77
C SER A 222 9.33 -4.68 -3.01
N ILE A 223 10.20 -3.83 -3.58
CA ILE A 223 9.91 -3.13 -4.85
C ILE A 223 9.76 -4.14 -6.00
N GLY A 224 10.66 -5.12 -6.10
CA GLY A 224 10.55 -6.18 -7.12
C GLY A 224 9.24 -6.98 -7.00
N ILE A 225 8.85 -7.33 -5.78
CA ILE A 225 7.62 -8.09 -5.51
C ILE A 225 6.37 -7.26 -5.84
N ILE A 226 6.29 -6.00 -5.42
CA ILE A 226 5.11 -5.17 -5.70
C ILE A 226 4.93 -4.92 -7.19
N VAL A 227 6.03 -4.68 -7.92
CA VAL A 227 6.00 -4.54 -9.39
C VAL A 227 5.54 -5.84 -10.03
N ALA A 228 6.02 -7.00 -9.55
CA ALA A 228 5.55 -8.29 -10.05
C ALA A 228 4.06 -8.52 -9.79
N ILE A 229 3.53 -8.13 -8.62
CA ILE A 229 2.10 -8.21 -8.32
C ILE A 229 1.28 -7.30 -9.25
N ILE A 230 1.73 -6.05 -9.45
CA ILE A 230 1.08 -5.08 -10.35
C ILE A 230 1.01 -5.64 -11.78
N VAL A 231 2.15 -6.09 -12.31
CA VAL A 231 2.23 -6.69 -13.64
C VAL A 231 1.37 -7.95 -13.72
N GLY A 232 1.39 -8.78 -12.68
CA GLY A 232 0.55 -9.97 -12.58
C GLY A 232 -0.94 -9.65 -12.71
N TYR A 233 -1.46 -8.68 -11.94
CA TYR A 233 -2.85 -8.25 -12.04
C TYR A 233 -3.21 -7.73 -13.44
N ARG A 234 -2.32 -6.96 -14.06
CA ARG A 234 -2.54 -6.43 -15.42
C ARG A 234 -2.51 -7.50 -16.50
N LEU A 235 -1.61 -8.49 -16.38
CA LEU A 235 -1.55 -9.63 -17.30
C LEU A 235 -2.78 -10.54 -17.17
N VAL A 236 -3.24 -10.81 -15.95
CA VAL A 236 -4.47 -11.57 -15.74
C VAL A 236 -5.67 -10.81 -16.28
N ALA A 237 -5.77 -9.49 -16.03
CA ALA A 237 -6.84 -8.67 -16.59
C ALA A 237 -6.82 -8.70 -18.13
N TYR A 238 -5.64 -8.59 -18.76
CA TYR A 238 -5.49 -8.75 -20.21
C TYR A 238 -5.96 -10.12 -20.70
N ALA A 239 -5.56 -11.21 -20.03
CA ALA A 239 -5.96 -12.56 -20.39
C ALA A 239 -7.49 -12.75 -20.29
N VAL A 240 -8.11 -12.23 -19.23
CA VAL A 240 -9.57 -12.25 -19.03
C VAL A 240 -10.27 -11.47 -20.14
N LEU A 241 -9.82 -10.27 -20.47
CA LEU A 241 -10.41 -9.46 -21.55
C LEU A 241 -10.24 -10.09 -22.94
N LYS A 242 -9.18 -10.88 -23.14
CA LYS A 242 -8.94 -11.64 -24.36
C LYS A 242 -9.81 -12.90 -24.43
N ALA A 243 -10.03 -13.57 -23.31
CA ALA A 243 -10.81 -14.81 -23.21
C ALA A 243 -12.33 -14.61 -23.10
N SER A 244 -12.79 -13.44 -22.63
CA SER A 244 -14.23 -13.08 -22.52
C SER A 244 -14.88 -12.80 -23.90
N LYS A 245 -14.33 -13.36 -24.98
CA LYS A 245 -14.76 -13.15 -26.36
C LYS A 245 -14.82 -14.47 -27.11
#